data_AF-A0A436BBE1-F1
#
_entry.id   AF-A0A436BBE1-F1
#
_cell.length_a   1.000
_cell.length_b   1.000
_cell.length_c   1.000
_cell.angle_alpha   90.00
_cell.angle_beta   90.00
_cell.angle_gamma   90.00
#
_symmetry.space_group_name_H-M   'P 1'
#
loop_
_entity.id
_entity.type
_entity.pdbx_description
1 polymer ?
#
loop_
_entity_poly.entity_id
_entity_poly.type
_entity_poly.pdbx_seq_one_letter_code
_entity_poly.pdbx_strand_id
1 'polypeptide(L)'
;RKAAIGRELTKPFEEMRTGTLQALADHYAAADTPKGEIVVCVAPAEARVDEPADIDRLLLSLAAEMPASKAAAEAAKMTGGQKQALYRRLLELKDASGESGGG
;
A
#
# COMPACT_ATOMS: atom_id res chain seq x y z
N ARG A 1 3.79 -8.05 5.76
CA ARG A 1 4.80 -7.08 6.26
C ARG A 1 6.01 -7.83 6.78
N LYS A 2 7.19 -7.51 6.26
CA LYS A 2 8.47 -8.11 6.68
C LYS A 2 9.00 -7.44 7.95
N ALA A 3 9.74 -8.17 8.76
CA ALA A 3 10.42 -7.67 9.94
C ALA A 3 11.65 -8.53 10.26
N ALA A 4 12.49 -8.03 11.17
CA ALA A 4 13.60 -8.74 11.78
C ALA A 4 13.53 -8.57 13.30
N ILE A 5 13.87 -9.62 14.04
CA ILE A 5 14.02 -9.62 15.49
C ILE A 5 15.48 -9.96 15.79
N GLY A 6 16.18 -9.05 16.46
CA GLY A 6 17.53 -9.22 16.96
C GLY A 6 17.52 -9.35 18.48
N ARG A 7 18.33 -10.26 19.02
CA ARG A 7 18.53 -10.45 20.47
C ARG A 7 20.00 -10.33 20.79
N GLU A 8 20.31 -9.46 21.77
CA GLU A 8 21.65 -9.33 22.32
C GLU A 8 21.68 -9.97 23.71
N LEU A 9 22.21 -11.19 23.78
CA LEU A 9 22.32 -11.97 25.02
C LEU A 9 23.75 -11.92 25.59
N THR A 10 24.76 -12.09 24.74
CA THR A 10 26.22 -11.83 24.87
C THR A 10 26.87 -12.16 23.52
N LYS A 11 28.10 -11.68 23.22
CA LYS A 11 28.79 -11.82 21.91
C LYS A 11 28.71 -13.20 21.20
N PRO A 12 28.67 -14.37 21.87
CA PRO A 12 28.52 -15.66 21.19
C PRO A 12 27.07 -16.19 21.07
N PHE A 13 26.06 -15.50 21.62
CA PHE A 13 24.66 -15.93 21.64
C PHE A 13 23.71 -14.91 20.98
N GLU A 14 24.22 -14.05 20.10
CA GLU A 14 23.37 -13.18 19.29
C GLU A 14 22.50 -14.00 18.33
N GLU A 15 21.22 -13.64 18.28
CA GLU A 15 20.23 -14.31 17.45
C GLU A 15 19.51 -13.27 16.60
N MET A 16 19.52 -13.45 15.28
CA MET A 16 18.82 -12.57 14.34
C MET A 16 17.89 -13.40 13.46
N ARG A 17 16.59 -13.14 13.56
CA ARG A 17 15.55 -13.82 12.80
C ARG A 17 14.83 -12.84 11.91
N THR A 18 14.68 -13.18 10.63
CA THR A 18 13.94 -12.38 9.65
C THR A 18 12.71 -13.16 9.18
N GLY A 19 11.61 -12.46 8.90
CA GLY A 19 10.36 -13.12 8.50
C GLY A 19 9.22 -12.14 8.28
N THR A 20 8.02 -12.68 8.07
CA THR A 20 6.80 -11.86 8.20
C THR A 20 6.53 -11.64 9.69
N LEU A 21 5.87 -10.53 10.04
CA LEU A 21 5.46 -10.29 11.43
C LEU A 21 4.66 -11.46 12.00
N GLN A 22 3.80 -12.09 11.19
CA GLN A 22 3.02 -13.25 11.60
C GLN A 22 3.91 -14.44 11.93
N ALA A 23 4.81 -14.83 11.03
CA ALA A 23 5.69 -15.98 11.25
C ALA A 23 6.62 -15.79 12.45
N LEU A 24 7.08 -14.56 12.68
CA LEU A 24 7.89 -14.21 13.85
C LEU A 24 7.06 -14.28 15.15
N ALA A 25 5.82 -13.80 15.13
CA ALA A 25 4.91 -13.90 16.27
C ALA A 25 4.60 -15.37 16.61
N ASP A 26 4.25 -16.18 15.60
CA ASP A 26 3.97 -17.61 15.77
C ASP A 26 5.19 -18.34 16.35
N HIS A 27 6.38 -18.01 15.86
CA HIS A 27 7.63 -18.57 16.37
C HIS A 27 7.85 -18.28 17.86
N TYR A 28 7.73 -17.02 18.28
CA TYR A 28 7.94 -16.63 19.68
C TYR A 28 6.76 -17.00 20.60
N ALA A 29 5.59 -17.31 20.05
CA ALA A 29 4.49 -17.90 20.81
C ALA A 29 4.73 -19.39 21.13
N ALA A 30 5.45 -20.10 20.25
CA ALA A 30 5.79 -21.51 20.43
C ALA A 30 7.15 -21.74 21.15
N ALA A 31 8.03 -20.75 21.13
CA ALA A 31 9.33 -20.80 21.80
C ALA A 31 9.23 -20.36 23.27
N ASP A 32 10.21 -20.76 24.08
CA ASP A 32 10.36 -20.24 25.44
C ASP A 32 10.53 -18.72 25.41
N THR A 33 9.90 -18.02 26.37
CA THR A 33 9.94 -16.56 26.45
C THR A 33 11.38 -16.07 26.41
N PRO A 34 11.78 -15.33 25.36
CA PRO A 34 13.13 -14.84 25.25
C PRO A 34 13.44 -13.87 26.39
N LYS A 35 14.50 -14.16 27.15
CA LYS A 35 15.07 -13.23 28.15
C LYS A 35 16.02 -12.25 27.45
N GLY A 36 16.16 -11.05 28.01
CA GLY A 36 17.04 -9.99 27.52
C GLY A 36 16.34 -8.90 26.73
N GLU A 37 17.11 -7.93 26.23
CA GLU A 37 16.61 -6.88 25.34
C GLU A 37 16.37 -7.43 23.92
N ILE A 38 15.31 -6.95 23.28
CA ILE A 38 14.90 -7.40 21.95
C ILE A 38 14.76 -6.17 21.04
N VAL A 39 15.42 -6.21 19.89
CA VAL A 39 15.30 -5.20 18.84
C VAL A 39 14.36 -5.74 17.75
N VAL A 40 13.32 -4.98 17.42
CA VAL A 40 12.40 -5.33 16.32
C VAL A 40 12.51 -4.28 15.21
N CYS A 41 13.04 -4.70 14.06
CA CYS A 41 13.12 -3.86 12.86
C CYS A 41 11.96 -4.22 11.93
N VAL A 42 11.05 -3.27 11.69
CA VAL A 42 9.87 -3.50 10.85
C VAL A 42 10.05 -2.85 9.49
N ALA A 43 9.86 -3.61 8.41
CA ALA A 43 9.93 -3.09 7.06
C ALA A 43 8.78 -2.09 6.78
N PRO A 44 8.99 -1.10 5.89
CA PRO A 44 7.93 -0.21 5.43
C PRO A 44 6.75 -1.00 4.86
N ALA A 45 5.60 -0.32 4.74
CA ALA A 45 4.47 -0.93 4.03
C ALA A 45 4.93 -1.31 2.61
N GLU A 46 4.50 -2.48 2.13
CA GLU A 46 4.73 -2.82 0.73
C GLU A 46 4.01 -1.77 -0.12
N ALA A 47 4.72 -1.22 -1.11
CA ALA A 47 4.12 -0.31 -2.06
C ALA A 47 3.00 -1.07 -2.77
N ARG A 48 1.76 -0.73 -2.47
CA ARG A 48 0.61 -1.25 -3.20
C ARG A 48 0.70 -0.64 -4.59
N VAL A 49 0.81 -1.50 -5.59
CA VAL A 49 0.53 -1.07 -6.97
C VAL A 49 -0.97 -0.80 -6.98
N ASP A 50 -1.37 0.45 -7.23
CA ASP A 50 -2.79 0.79 -7.34
C ASP A 50 -3.38 -0.05 -8.46
N GLU A 51 -4.38 -0.87 -8.13
CA GLU A 51 -5.09 -1.65 -9.13
C GLU A 51 -5.86 -0.69 -10.05
N PRO A 52 -6.10 -1.05 -11.32
CA PRO A 52 -6.84 -0.19 -12.25
C PRO A 52 -8.19 0.29 -11.70
N ALA A 53 -8.87 -0.55 -10.91
CA ALA A 53 -10.13 -0.21 -10.25
C ALA A 53 -9.98 0.86 -9.15
N ASP A 54 -8.84 0.89 -8.45
CA ASP A 54 -8.56 1.92 -7.42
C ASP A 54 -8.26 3.28 -8.08
N ILE A 55 -7.56 3.26 -9.21
CA ILE A 55 -7.30 4.46 -10.02
C ILE A 55 -8.61 5.04 -10.56
N ASP A 56 -9.52 4.21 -11.06
CA ASP A 56 -10.81 4.65 -11.59
C ASP A 56 -11.68 5.32 -10.50
N ARG A 57 -11.73 4.73 -9.29
CA ARG A 57 -12.43 5.31 -8.14
C ARG A 57 -11.83 6.64 -7.71
N LEU A 58 -10.50 6.73 -7.67
CA LEU A 58 -9.79 7.97 -7.36
C LEU A 58 -10.12 9.06 -8.38
N LEU A 59 -10.09 8.73 -9.68
CA LEU A 59 -10.39 9.67 -10.76
C LEU A 59 -11.82 10.22 -10.64
N LEU A 60 -12.81 9.34 -10.41
CA LEU A 60 -14.20 9.75 -10.24
C LEU A 60 -14.41 10.61 -9.00
N SER A 61 -13.80 10.24 -7.86
CA SER A 61 -13.86 11.00 -6.62
C SER A 61 -13.29 12.42 -6.79
N LEU A 62 -12.09 12.54 -7.37
CA LEU A 62 -11.49 13.84 -7.64
C LEU A 62 -12.33 14.66 -8.64
N ALA A 63 -12.89 14.02 -9.66
CA ALA A 63 -13.71 14.70 -10.66
C ALA A 63 -15.05 15.23 -10.11
N ALA A 64 -15.50 14.75 -8.95
CA ALA A 64 -16.67 15.31 -8.26
C ALA A 64 -16.37 16.68 -7.63
N GLU A 65 -15.13 16.93 -7.22
CA GLU A 65 -14.71 18.14 -6.50
C GLU A 65 -14.00 19.16 -7.42
N MET A 66 -13.45 18.73 -8.55
CA MET A 66 -12.69 19.60 -9.45
C MET A 66 -12.84 19.24 -10.94
N PRO A 67 -12.53 20.18 -11.86
CA PRO A 67 -12.57 19.90 -13.30
C PRO A 67 -11.70 18.70 -13.69
N ALA A 68 -12.14 17.90 -14.66
CA ALA A 68 -11.50 16.65 -15.06
C ALA A 68 -9.99 16.76 -15.36
N SER A 69 -9.54 17.89 -15.93
CA SER A 69 -8.12 18.14 -16.21
C SER A 69 -7.29 18.32 -14.94
N LYS A 70 -7.88 18.92 -13.89
CA LYS A 70 -7.26 19.03 -12.56
C LYS A 70 -7.31 17.69 -11.83
N ALA A 71 -8.44 16.98 -11.87
CA ALA A 71 -8.59 15.66 -11.28
C ALA A 71 -7.53 14.67 -11.81
N ALA A 72 -7.35 14.61 -13.13
CA ALA A 72 -6.33 13.76 -13.75
C ALA A 72 -4.89 14.19 -13.42
N ALA A 73 -4.65 15.50 -13.26
CA ALA A 73 -3.34 16.00 -12.83
C ALA A 73 -3.04 15.63 -11.37
N GLU A 74 -4.03 15.66 -10.49
CA GLU A 74 -3.87 15.30 -9.10
C GLU A 74 -3.71 13.78 -8.93
N ALA A 75 -4.52 12.98 -9.63
CA ALA A 75 -4.35 11.53 -9.69
C ALA A 75 -2.95 11.14 -10.19
N ALA A 76 -2.42 11.82 -11.22
CA ALA A 76 -1.07 11.58 -11.72
C ALA A 76 0.02 11.80 -10.66
N LYS A 77 -0.13 12.82 -9.79
CA LYS A 77 0.81 13.06 -8.69
C LYS A 77 0.71 11.99 -7.60
N MET A 78 -0.50 11.51 -7.33
CA MET A 78 -0.74 10.51 -6.28
C MET A 78 -0.29 9.11 -6.70
N THR A 79 -0.52 8.71 -7.95
CA THR A 79 -0.28 7.35 -8.45
C THR A 79 0.98 7.20 -9.29
N GLY A 80 1.60 8.33 -9.70
CA GLY A 80 2.72 8.33 -10.65
C GLY A 80 2.32 8.05 -12.11
N GLY A 81 1.02 7.92 -12.40
CA GLY A 81 0.50 7.68 -13.76
C GLY A 81 0.64 8.89 -14.69
N GLN A 82 0.52 8.66 -16.00
CA GLN A 82 0.57 9.75 -16.98
C GLN A 82 -0.75 10.54 -16.99
N LYS A 83 -0.69 11.85 -16.74
CA LYS A 83 -1.87 12.75 -16.74
C LYS A 83 -2.76 12.57 -17.97
N GLN A 84 -2.20 12.49 -19.17
CA GLN A 84 -2.98 12.35 -20.42
C GLN A 84 -3.74 11.02 -20.47
N ALA A 85 -3.12 9.91 -20.03
CA ALA A 85 -3.79 8.62 -19.98
C ALA A 85 -4.93 8.63 -18.94
N LEU A 86 -4.67 9.19 -17.76
CA LEU A 86 -5.65 9.32 -16.68
C LEU A 86 -6.81 10.24 -17.05
N TYR A 87 -6.54 11.32 -17.79
CA TYR A 87 -7.59 12.21 -18.28
C TYR A 87 -8.51 11.52 -19.27
N ARG A 88 -7.94 10.80 -20.26
CA ARG A 88 -8.74 10.02 -21.21
C ARG A 88 -9.58 8.96 -20.48
N ARG A 89 -8.97 8.24 -19.53
CA ARG A 89 -9.67 7.25 -18.70
C ARG A 89 -10.84 7.85 -17.94
N LEU A 90 -10.66 9.02 -17.33
CA LEU A 90 -11.72 9.72 -16.63
C LEU A 90 -12.88 10.10 -17.56
N LEU A 91 -12.61 10.52 -18.81
CA LEU A 91 -13.66 10.79 -19.78
C LEU A 91 -14.46 9.53 -20.12
N GLU A 92 -13.77 8.41 -20.42
CA GLU A 92 -14.40 7.11 -20.67
C GLU A 92 -15.32 6.68 -19.51
N LEU A 93 -14.88 6.86 -18.26
CA LEU A 93 -15.67 6.54 -17.06
C LEU A 93 -16.91 7.43 -16.93
N LYS A 94 -16.80 8.73 -17.25
CA LYS A 94 -17.93 9.65 -17.19
C LYS A 94 -18.96 9.38 -18.28
N ASP A 95 -18.49 9.04 -19.48
CA ASP A 95 -19.36 8.68 -20.60
C ASP A 95 -20.12 7.38 -20.29
N ALA A 96 -19.42 6.36 -19.77
CA ALA A 96 -20.04 5.10 -19.33
C ALA A 96 -21.04 5.27 -18.17
N SER A 97 -20.84 6.28 -17.30
CA SER A 97 -21.77 6.60 -16.21
C SER A 97 -22.99 7.40 -16.68
N GLY A 98 -22.90 8.08 -17.83
CA GLY A 98 -23.93 8.93 -18.41
C GLY A 98 -24.98 8.20 -19.26
N GLU A 99 -24.69 6.98 -19.72
CA GLU A 99 -25.61 6.18 -20.56
C GLU A 99 -26.63 5.34 -19.76
N SER A 100 -26.66 5.45 -18.42
CA SER A 100 -27.60 4.68 -17.56
C SER A 100 -28.88 5.43 -17.16
N GLY A 101 -29.14 6.62 -17.71
CA GLY A 101 -30.19 7.54 -17.23
C GLY A 101 -31.22 8.01 -18.26
N GLY A 102 -31.47 7.24 -19.33
CA GLY A 102 -32.44 7.60 -20.38
C GLY A 102 -33.24 6.40 -20.87
N GLY A 103 -34.28 6.02 -20.12
CA GLY A 103 -35.32 5.06 -20.48
C GLY A 103 -36.58 5.31 -19.68
#